data_AF-A0A4Q9DH88-F1
#
_entry.id   AF-A0A4Q9DH88-F1
#
_cell.length_a   1.000
_cell.length_b   1.000
_cell.length_c   1.000
_cell.angle_alpha   90.00
_cell.angle_beta   90.00
_cell.angle_gamma   90.00
#
_symmetry.space_group_name_H-M   'P 1'
#
loop_
_entity.id
_entity.type
_entity.pdbx_description
1 polymer ?
#
loop_
_entity_poly.entity_id
_entity_poly.type
_entity_poly.pdbx_seq_one_letter_code
_entity_poly.pdbx_strand_id
1 'polypeptide(L)'
;MNKLVLCAVMLLGISAGVSSGTGSAALPPLKGPPDLPKVITLFEETPIYNKPDASLKPSATLSPQDVITVGAEKEWYARSYDPTHPDEEKRWVQIETTWLGPQWMRLHRSKIGAVKLLDTHIWLPDGASIYDEPFANDDAAAVLTPQTVHAKAAFESPQVSPLYLIETTWLGDKWLAPSVRHYTNIEKVEEDVVLPTETMISDLPEPARLGKYTDLWVIPAQTVKAYEKYYDFYHIETSVGPKWVNKQFAQPEGVRKTDEEITLTEPAVQYLYPHQPYPTFGLLSPQKVKAYEKWQSPQGDNWFRIHSWNGDLWVKQETPGGKKQPAELN
;
A
#
# COMPACT_ATOMS: atom_id res chain seq x y z
N MET A 1 64.81 -54.50 -33.41
CA MET A 1 64.90 -53.28 -32.58
C MET A 1 64.30 -52.13 -33.37
N ASN A 2 62.98 -51.96 -33.28
CA ASN A 2 62.22 -50.94 -33.99
C ASN A 2 61.86 -49.83 -33.00
N LYS A 3 62.24 -48.58 -33.33
CA LYS A 3 61.67 -47.38 -32.74
C LYS A 3 60.64 -46.85 -33.74
N LEU A 4 59.37 -46.79 -33.35
CA LEU A 4 58.42 -45.89 -34.00
C LEU A 4 57.51 -45.26 -32.96
N VAL A 5 57.50 -43.93 -33.02
CA VAL A 5 56.75 -42.96 -32.24
C VAL A 5 55.27 -43.07 -32.61
N LEU A 6 54.38 -43.15 -31.62
CA LEU A 6 52.93 -43.10 -31.85
C LEU A 6 52.39 -41.73 -31.45
N CYS A 7 51.85 -41.04 -32.46
CA CYS A 7 51.18 -39.75 -32.35
C CYS A 7 49.83 -39.86 -31.63
N ALA A 8 49.52 -38.77 -30.94
CA ALA A 8 48.25 -38.47 -30.30
C ALA A 8 47.08 -38.43 -31.30
N VAL A 9 45.91 -38.92 -30.86
CA VAL A 9 44.61 -38.55 -31.41
C VAL A 9 43.75 -38.10 -30.24
N MET A 10 43.43 -36.80 -30.24
CA MET A 10 42.44 -36.19 -29.35
C MET A 10 41.04 -36.68 -29.74
N LEU A 11 40.26 -37.11 -28.74
CA LEU A 11 38.81 -37.24 -28.85
C LEU A 11 38.19 -36.23 -27.87
N LEU A 12 37.67 -35.15 -28.44
CA LEU A 12 36.80 -34.15 -27.81
C LEU A 12 35.44 -34.79 -27.56
N GLY A 13 35.16 -35.18 -26.32
CA GLY A 13 33.82 -35.46 -25.84
C GLY A 13 33.20 -34.18 -25.29
N ILE A 14 32.30 -33.55 -26.05
CA ILE A 14 31.45 -32.44 -25.57
C ILE A 14 30.21 -33.08 -24.93
N SER A 15 30.21 -33.23 -23.61
CA SER A 15 29.01 -33.48 -22.83
C SER A 15 28.36 -32.14 -22.47
N ALA A 16 27.27 -31.79 -23.16
CA ALA A 16 26.41 -30.69 -22.79
C ALA A 16 25.57 -31.10 -21.56
N GLY A 17 26.08 -30.81 -20.37
CA GLY A 17 25.31 -30.85 -19.14
C GLY A 17 24.38 -29.63 -19.08
N VAL A 18 23.08 -29.86 -19.24
CA VAL A 18 22.04 -28.87 -18.93
C VAL A 18 21.93 -28.80 -17.41
N SER A 19 22.64 -27.86 -16.78
CA SER A 19 22.36 -27.50 -15.39
C SER A 19 21.15 -26.57 -15.37
N SER A 20 20.05 -27.08 -14.82
CA SER A 20 18.90 -26.28 -14.44
C SER A 20 19.33 -25.28 -13.38
N GLY A 21 19.64 -24.06 -13.80
CA GLY A 21 19.80 -22.91 -12.94
C GLY A 21 18.46 -22.61 -12.27
N THR A 22 18.23 -23.20 -11.10
CA THR A 22 17.28 -22.67 -10.14
C THR A 22 17.83 -21.31 -9.70
N GLY A 23 17.38 -20.25 -10.36
CA GLY A 23 17.53 -18.89 -9.88
C GLY A 23 16.77 -18.77 -8.57
N SER A 24 17.44 -19.12 -7.47
CA SER A 24 17.04 -18.69 -6.14
C SER A 24 17.14 -17.18 -6.17
N ALA A 25 15.99 -16.51 -6.33
CA ALA A 25 15.90 -15.09 -6.11
C ALA A 25 16.38 -14.86 -4.68
N ALA A 26 17.59 -14.30 -4.54
CA ALA A 26 18.12 -13.93 -3.27
C ALA A 26 17.08 -13.03 -2.60
N LEU A 27 16.62 -13.43 -1.41
CA LEU A 27 15.82 -12.56 -0.57
C LEU A 27 16.54 -11.21 -0.51
N PRO A 28 15.82 -10.08 -0.63
CA PRO A 28 16.44 -8.78 -0.47
C PRO A 28 17.24 -8.78 0.83
N PRO A 29 18.45 -8.18 0.85
CA PRO A 29 19.27 -8.17 2.05
C PRO A 29 18.44 -7.61 3.20
N LEU A 30 18.39 -8.35 4.32
CA LEU A 30 17.74 -7.91 5.53
C LEU A 30 18.21 -6.49 5.83
N LYS A 31 17.26 -5.54 5.85
CA LYS A 31 17.51 -4.16 6.25
C LYS A 31 18.26 -4.23 7.58
N GLY A 32 19.41 -3.54 7.68
CA GLY A 32 20.21 -3.50 8.89
C GLY A 32 19.40 -3.03 10.11
N PRO A 33 19.99 -3.06 11.32
CA PRO A 33 19.31 -2.58 12.53
C PRO A 33 18.74 -1.17 12.31
N PRO A 34 17.52 -0.86 12.80
CA PRO A 34 16.99 0.49 12.71
C PRO A 34 17.85 1.45 13.54
N ASP A 35 17.94 2.70 13.07
CA ASP A 35 18.56 3.77 13.83
C ASP A 35 17.73 4.09 15.08
N LEU A 36 18.42 4.39 16.18
CA LEU A 36 17.76 4.88 17.40
C LEU A 36 17.16 6.27 17.13
N PRO A 37 15.86 6.50 17.46
CA PRO A 37 15.27 7.82 17.31
C PRO A 37 16.02 8.84 18.17
N LYS A 38 16.53 9.92 17.56
CA LYS A 38 17.29 10.97 18.28
C LYS A 38 16.51 11.63 19.41
N VAL A 39 15.19 11.66 19.29
CA VAL A 39 14.25 12.17 20.29
C VAL A 39 13.26 11.06 20.59
N ILE A 40 12.89 10.93 21.86
CA ILE A 40 11.79 10.08 22.32
C ILE A 40 10.79 10.94 23.07
N THR A 41 9.50 10.74 22.85
CA THR A 41 8.43 11.38 23.62
C THR A 41 8.00 10.48 24.77
N LEU A 42 8.06 10.98 26.01
CA LEU A 42 7.59 10.31 27.21
C LEU A 42 6.14 10.71 27.48
N PHE A 43 5.28 9.72 27.72
CA PHE A 43 3.84 9.91 27.98
C PHE A 43 3.48 9.79 29.46
N GLU A 44 4.39 9.26 30.27
CA GLU A 44 4.19 9.00 31.70
C GLU A 44 5.43 9.41 32.51
N GLU A 45 5.26 9.50 33.82
CA GLU A 45 6.36 9.69 34.77
C GLU A 45 7.37 8.55 34.63
N THR A 46 8.57 8.87 34.13
CA THR A 46 9.59 7.90 33.73
C THR A 46 10.80 7.98 34.65
N PRO A 47 11.07 6.95 35.47
CA PRO A 47 12.28 6.89 36.30
C PRO A 47 13.56 6.85 35.47
N ILE A 48 14.58 7.58 35.90
CA ILE A 48 15.90 7.59 35.27
C ILE A 48 16.99 7.16 36.26
N TYR A 49 18.04 6.53 35.73
CA TYR A 49 19.06 5.82 36.51
C TYR A 49 20.46 6.19 36.02
N ASN A 50 21.43 6.21 36.92
CA ASN A 50 22.83 6.44 36.56
C ASN A 50 23.46 5.25 35.82
N LYS A 51 22.83 4.06 35.87
CA LYS A 51 23.24 2.81 35.21
C LYS A 51 21.99 2.07 34.72
N PRO A 52 22.08 1.22 33.69
CA PRO A 52 20.95 0.43 33.18
C PRO A 52 20.61 -0.74 34.13
N ASP A 53 20.21 -0.42 35.36
CA ASP A 53 19.88 -1.38 36.41
C ASP A 53 18.67 -0.88 37.22
N ALA A 54 17.54 -1.57 37.07
CA ALA A 54 16.26 -1.21 37.69
C ALA A 54 16.20 -1.58 39.18
N SER A 55 17.17 -2.33 39.71
CA SER A 55 17.27 -2.63 41.15
C SER A 55 17.80 -1.44 41.96
N LEU A 56 18.43 -0.47 41.29
CA LEU A 56 18.91 0.76 41.90
C LEU A 56 17.75 1.71 42.19
N LYS A 57 17.94 2.59 43.18
CA LYS A 57 17.03 3.73 43.37
C LYS A 57 17.18 4.69 42.17
N PRO A 58 16.08 5.15 41.55
CA PRO A 58 16.15 6.15 40.49
C PRO A 58 16.89 7.41 40.94
N SER A 59 17.70 7.97 40.03
CA SER A 59 18.35 9.27 40.22
C SER A 59 17.32 10.40 40.29
N ALA A 60 16.27 10.30 39.47
CA ALA A 60 15.13 11.20 39.42
C ALA A 60 13.96 10.52 38.66
N THR A 61 12.84 11.22 38.54
CA THR A 61 11.71 10.86 37.67
C THR A 61 11.45 12.02 36.73
N LEU A 62 11.29 11.74 35.45
CA LEU A 62 10.94 12.72 34.43
C LEU A 62 9.44 12.70 34.19
N SER A 63 8.80 13.87 34.27
CA SER A 63 7.43 14.04 33.79
C SER A 63 7.33 13.87 32.27
N PRO A 64 6.13 13.63 31.71
CA PRO A 64 5.92 13.54 30.26
C PRO A 64 6.55 14.72 29.51
N GLN A 65 7.47 14.41 28.60
CA GLN A 65 8.26 15.38 27.83
C GLN A 65 9.04 14.69 26.71
N ASP A 66 9.59 15.47 25.77
CA ASP A 66 10.58 14.98 24.81
C ASP A 66 11.98 14.92 25.43
N VAL A 67 12.70 13.84 25.15
CA VAL A 67 14.08 13.61 25.62
C VAL A 67 15.00 13.28 24.45
N ILE A 68 16.25 13.75 24.53
CA ILE A 68 17.28 13.48 23.53
C ILE A 68 17.98 12.16 23.89
N THR A 69 18.02 11.22 22.96
CA THR A 69 18.73 9.95 23.14
C THR A 69 20.18 10.07 22.70
N VAL A 70 21.09 9.43 23.44
CA VAL A 70 22.51 9.36 23.10
C VAL A 70 23.00 7.93 22.89
N GLY A 71 22.21 6.93 23.28
CA GLY A 71 22.53 5.52 23.09
C GLY A 71 21.41 4.61 23.56
N ALA A 72 21.58 3.32 23.35
CA ALA A 72 20.70 2.27 23.86
C ALA A 72 21.50 1.00 24.09
N GLU A 73 20.93 0.06 24.83
CA GLU A 73 21.53 -1.26 24.94
C GLU A 73 21.60 -1.98 23.59
N LYS A 74 22.46 -2.99 23.51
CA LYS A 74 22.62 -3.79 22.30
C LYS A 74 21.29 -4.48 21.97
N GLU A 75 20.95 -4.52 20.68
CA GLU A 75 19.74 -5.19 20.18
C GLU A 75 18.43 -4.62 20.80
N TRP A 76 18.41 -3.33 21.14
CA TRP A 76 17.22 -2.68 21.68
C TRP A 76 15.97 -2.84 20.80
N TYR A 77 16.16 -2.97 19.48
CA TYR A 77 15.09 -3.17 18.51
C TYR A 77 14.61 -4.62 18.39
N ALA A 78 15.41 -5.59 18.86
CA ALA A 78 15.11 -7.00 18.66
C ALA A 78 13.88 -7.42 19.48
N ARG A 79 13.03 -8.26 18.88
CA ARG A 79 11.92 -8.89 19.61
C ARG A 79 12.49 -10.03 20.44
N SER A 80 12.45 -9.89 21.77
CA SER A 80 12.51 -11.04 22.69
C SER A 80 11.07 -11.34 23.05
N TYR A 81 10.50 -12.42 22.52
CA TYR A 81 9.19 -12.87 22.93
C TYR A 81 9.35 -14.06 23.86
N ASP A 82 9.23 -13.80 25.15
CA ASP A 82 9.00 -14.83 26.15
C ASP A 82 7.62 -14.59 26.79
N PRO A 83 6.60 -15.43 26.50
CA PRO A 83 5.27 -15.30 27.08
C PRO A 83 5.25 -15.48 28.60
N THR A 84 6.34 -15.93 29.21
CA THR A 84 6.48 -16.07 30.67
C THR A 84 7.16 -14.87 31.34
N HIS A 85 7.72 -13.92 30.56
CA HIS A 85 8.41 -12.73 31.07
C HIS A 85 8.08 -11.47 30.25
N PRO A 86 6.90 -10.84 30.44
CA PRO A 86 6.50 -9.64 29.69
C PRO A 86 7.43 -8.43 29.89
N ASP A 87 8.20 -8.39 30.98
CA ASP A 87 9.23 -7.37 31.24
C ASP A 87 10.45 -7.48 30.30
N GLU A 88 10.58 -8.57 29.53
CA GLU A 88 11.58 -8.74 28.48
C GLU A 88 11.31 -7.92 27.22
N GLU A 89 10.19 -7.21 27.13
CA GLU A 89 9.95 -6.25 26.05
C GLU A 89 10.47 -4.83 26.38
N LYS A 90 10.95 -4.61 27.61
CA LYS A 90 11.55 -3.34 28.02
C LYS A 90 13.01 -3.25 27.60
N ARG A 91 13.46 -2.05 27.25
CA ARG A 91 14.80 -1.76 26.78
C ARG A 91 15.41 -0.57 27.49
N TRP A 92 16.72 -0.66 27.71
CA TRP A 92 17.50 0.44 28.24
C TRP A 92 17.87 1.42 27.14
N VAL A 93 17.44 2.67 27.29
CA VAL A 93 17.80 3.80 26.44
C VAL A 93 18.54 4.83 27.29
N GLN A 94 19.65 5.32 26.77
CA GLN A 94 20.43 6.38 27.39
C GLN A 94 20.00 7.72 26.80
N ILE A 95 19.72 8.67 27.68
CA ILE A 95 19.35 10.04 27.35
C ILE A 95 20.36 11.04 27.88
N GLU A 96 20.36 12.22 27.27
CA GLU A 96 21.07 13.39 27.78
C GLU A 96 20.16 14.16 28.75
N THR A 97 20.68 14.49 29.93
CA THR A 97 20.04 15.44 30.85
C THR A 97 20.99 16.59 31.12
N THR A 98 20.45 17.81 31.25
CA THR A 98 21.29 19.00 31.45
C THR A 98 21.79 19.16 32.90
N TRP A 99 21.21 18.42 33.87
CA TRP A 99 21.53 18.55 35.30
C TRP A 99 22.17 17.31 35.95
N LEU A 100 22.04 16.11 35.36
CA LEU A 100 22.64 14.86 35.89
C LEU A 100 23.58 14.18 34.88
N GLY A 101 23.84 14.82 33.73
CA GLY A 101 24.57 14.22 32.63
C GLY A 101 23.79 13.06 31.98
N PRO A 102 24.47 12.12 31.30
CA PRO A 102 23.81 10.98 30.69
C PRO A 102 23.12 10.08 31.74
N GLN A 103 21.85 9.76 31.51
CA GLN A 103 21.07 8.87 32.38
C GLN A 103 20.39 7.78 31.53
N TRP A 104 20.03 6.68 32.17
CA TRP A 104 19.38 5.53 31.56
C TRP A 104 17.91 5.48 31.97
N MET A 105 17.04 5.14 31.03
CA MET A 105 15.63 4.87 31.26
C MET A 105 15.27 3.50 30.69
N ARG A 106 14.29 2.85 31.31
CA ARG A 106 13.81 1.53 30.89
C ARG A 106 12.40 1.66 30.32
N LEU A 107 12.29 1.61 29.00
CA LEU A 107 11.03 1.81 28.28
C LEU A 107 10.57 0.52 27.63
N HIS A 108 9.25 0.30 27.54
CA HIS A 108 8.74 -0.74 26.65
C HIS A 108 9.15 -0.41 25.21
N ARG A 109 9.56 -1.41 24.43
CA ARG A 109 10.09 -1.21 23.08
C ARG A 109 9.12 -0.47 22.15
N SER A 110 7.81 -0.69 22.29
CA SER A 110 6.80 0.06 21.53
C SER A 110 6.70 1.55 21.91
N LYS A 111 7.18 1.94 23.09
CA LYS A 111 7.25 3.34 23.56
C LYS A 111 8.52 4.08 23.09
N ILE A 112 9.42 3.41 22.37
CA ILE A 112 10.61 4.03 21.78
C ILE A 112 10.22 4.65 20.43
N GLY A 113 9.88 5.94 20.46
CA GLY A 113 9.45 6.71 19.30
C GLY A 113 9.22 8.17 19.66
N ALA A 114 8.89 8.98 18.68
CA ALA A 114 8.65 10.41 18.86
C ALA A 114 7.29 10.82 18.29
N VAL A 115 6.66 11.80 18.95
CA VAL A 115 5.52 12.50 18.38
C VAL A 115 6.01 13.53 17.38
N LYS A 116 5.52 13.46 16.14
CA LYS A 116 5.73 14.46 15.11
C LYS A 116 4.43 15.14 14.79
N LEU A 117 4.44 16.48 14.83
CA LEU A 117 3.31 17.26 14.34
C LEU A 117 3.14 17.02 12.84
N LEU A 118 1.89 16.88 12.43
CA LEU A 118 1.50 16.80 11.03
C LEU A 118 0.11 17.40 10.87
N ASP A 119 -0.34 17.60 9.64
CA ASP A 119 -1.69 18.08 9.34
C ASP A 119 -2.19 17.27 8.15
N THR A 120 -3.01 16.26 8.42
CA THR A 120 -3.51 15.37 7.36
C THR A 120 -4.88 14.84 7.69
N HIS A 121 -5.65 14.52 6.65
CA HIS A 121 -6.90 13.79 6.81
C HIS A 121 -6.70 12.32 6.45
N ILE A 122 -7.36 11.45 7.20
CA ILE A 122 -7.24 10.00 7.07
C ILE A 122 -8.63 9.41 6.84
N TRP A 123 -8.82 8.72 5.71
CA TRP A 123 -10.03 7.95 5.43
C TRP A 123 -9.91 6.56 6.05
N LEU A 124 -10.92 6.19 6.84
CA LEU A 124 -11.02 4.91 7.54
C LEU A 124 -12.19 4.11 6.96
N PRO A 125 -11.98 3.31 5.90
CA PRO A 125 -13.08 2.57 5.25
C PRO A 125 -13.72 1.51 6.17
N ASP A 126 -12.95 0.97 7.12
CA ASP A 126 -13.40 -0.09 8.04
C ASP A 126 -13.75 0.45 9.43
N GLY A 127 -13.67 1.77 9.63
CA GLY A 127 -13.61 2.34 10.97
C GLY A 127 -12.27 2.04 11.66
N ALA A 128 -12.13 2.44 12.92
CA ALA A 128 -10.91 2.17 13.69
C ALA A 128 -11.11 2.36 15.20
N SER A 129 -10.31 1.65 15.99
CA SER A 129 -10.21 1.87 17.43
C SER A 129 -9.34 3.08 17.74
N ILE A 130 -9.75 3.82 18.76
CA ILE A 130 -9.01 4.97 19.30
C ILE A 130 -8.69 4.76 20.78
N TYR A 131 -7.60 5.34 21.25
CA TYR A 131 -6.98 5.08 22.56
C TYR A 131 -6.59 6.40 23.23
N ASP A 132 -6.40 6.38 24.55
CA ASP A 132 -5.89 7.54 25.31
C ASP A 132 -4.38 7.73 25.15
N GLU A 133 -3.64 6.66 24.86
CA GLU A 133 -2.19 6.66 24.64
C GLU A 133 -1.81 6.05 23.27
N PRO A 134 -0.62 6.37 22.71
CA PRO A 134 -0.17 5.84 21.42
C PRO A 134 0.30 4.37 21.49
N PHE A 135 -0.28 3.55 22.36
CA PHE A 135 0.12 2.16 22.56
C PHE A 135 -1.11 1.27 22.67
N ALA A 136 -1.16 0.19 21.87
CA ALA A 136 -2.30 -0.72 21.76
C ALA A 136 -2.42 -1.72 22.94
N ASN A 137 -1.98 -1.32 24.13
CA ASN A 137 -1.93 -2.18 25.31
C ASN A 137 -3.17 -1.99 26.20
N ASP A 138 -3.94 -0.93 25.95
CA ASP A 138 -5.15 -0.57 26.67
C ASP A 138 -6.41 -0.98 25.90
N ASP A 139 -7.51 -1.15 26.63
CA ASP A 139 -8.83 -1.26 26.02
C ASP A 139 -9.09 0.00 25.16
N ALA A 140 -9.64 -0.19 23.97
CA ALA A 140 -9.99 0.93 23.10
C ALA A 140 -10.96 1.87 23.81
N ALA A 141 -10.62 3.16 23.86
CA ALA A 141 -11.45 4.20 24.45
C ALA A 141 -12.79 4.33 23.69
N ALA A 142 -12.75 4.17 22.36
CA ALA A 142 -13.93 4.06 21.51
C ALA A 142 -13.59 3.37 20.18
N VAL A 143 -14.62 3.09 19.39
CA VAL A 143 -14.50 2.62 18.01
C VAL A 143 -15.20 3.61 17.10
N LEU A 144 -14.47 4.14 16.13
CA LEU A 144 -14.99 4.98 15.06
C LEU A 144 -15.62 4.11 13.98
N THR A 145 -16.81 4.50 13.51
CA THR A 145 -17.38 3.97 12.26
C THR A 145 -16.64 4.55 11.04
N PRO A 146 -16.82 3.99 9.83
CA PRO A 146 -16.16 4.49 8.64
C PRO A 146 -16.36 5.99 8.42
N GLN A 147 -15.26 6.73 8.35
CA GLN A 147 -15.26 8.20 8.22
C GLN A 147 -13.87 8.74 7.87
N THR A 148 -13.81 10.02 7.47
CA THR A 148 -12.55 10.77 7.37
C THR A 148 -12.33 11.54 8.67
N VAL A 149 -11.16 11.36 9.27
CA VAL A 149 -10.74 12.10 10.48
C VAL A 149 -9.55 13.00 10.20
N HIS A 150 -9.42 14.07 10.98
CA HIS A 150 -8.27 14.96 10.95
C HIS A 150 -7.24 14.52 11.99
N ALA A 151 -5.99 14.31 11.55
CA ALA A 151 -4.85 13.99 12.39
C ALA A 151 -3.91 15.20 12.48
N LYS A 152 -3.48 15.51 13.70
CA LYS A 152 -2.60 16.65 14.02
C LYS A 152 -1.19 16.25 14.47
N ALA A 153 -0.99 14.97 14.75
CA ALA A 153 0.32 14.42 15.03
C ALA A 153 0.37 12.93 14.68
N ALA A 154 1.57 12.38 14.58
CA ALA A 154 1.81 10.94 14.56
C ALA A 154 2.88 10.56 15.57
N PHE A 155 2.67 9.45 16.27
CA PHE A 155 3.71 8.77 17.01
C PHE A 155 4.44 7.83 16.05
N GLU A 156 5.69 8.14 15.76
CA GLU A 156 6.54 7.33 14.90
C GLU A 156 7.52 6.52 15.74
N SER A 157 7.43 5.20 15.65
CA SER A 157 8.38 4.28 16.26
C SER A 157 8.99 3.37 15.20
N PRO A 158 10.29 3.02 15.31
CA PRO A 158 10.88 2.00 14.47
C PRO A 158 10.27 0.59 14.66
N GLN A 159 9.43 0.41 15.69
CA GLN A 159 8.95 -0.88 16.16
C GLN A 159 7.48 -1.16 15.83
N VAL A 160 6.69 -0.12 15.62
CA VAL A 160 5.25 -0.22 15.36
C VAL A 160 4.85 0.67 14.19
N SER A 161 3.75 0.34 13.53
CA SER A 161 3.12 1.25 12.57
C SER A 161 2.78 2.58 13.24
N PRO A 162 2.83 3.71 12.52
CA PRO A 162 2.46 5.01 13.09
C PRO A 162 1.05 4.99 13.69
N LEU A 163 0.91 5.60 14.86
CA LEU A 163 -0.39 5.95 15.44
C LEU A 163 -0.61 7.44 15.28
N TYR A 164 -1.84 7.86 15.04
CA TYR A 164 -2.17 9.25 14.73
C TYR A 164 -2.92 9.89 15.88
N LEU A 165 -2.50 11.07 16.33
CA LEU A 165 -3.29 11.87 17.26
C LEU A 165 -4.36 12.58 16.45
N ILE A 166 -5.61 12.21 16.68
CA ILE A 166 -6.78 12.82 16.04
C ILE A 166 -7.54 13.69 17.02
N GLU A 167 -8.15 14.74 16.51
CA GLU A 167 -9.10 15.53 17.29
C GLU A 167 -10.48 14.88 17.18
N THR A 168 -11.07 14.54 18.33
CA THR A 168 -12.47 14.11 18.39
C THR A 168 -13.30 15.16 19.10
N THR A 169 -14.46 15.49 18.53
CA THR A 169 -15.35 16.54 19.07
C THR A 169 -15.98 16.20 20.43
N TRP A 170 -15.92 14.93 20.86
CA TRP A 170 -16.70 14.40 21.97
C TRP A 170 -15.83 13.74 23.06
N LEU A 171 -14.62 13.26 22.73
CA LEU A 171 -13.69 12.64 23.68
C LEU A 171 -12.36 13.40 23.79
N GLY A 172 -12.25 14.55 23.11
CA GLY A 172 -11.00 15.29 22.97
C GLY A 172 -10.00 14.56 22.08
N ASP A 173 -8.72 14.79 22.31
CA ASP A 173 -7.67 14.14 21.54
C ASP A 173 -7.59 12.65 21.87
N LYS A 174 -7.43 11.83 20.84
CA LYS A 174 -7.25 10.39 20.94
C LYS A 174 -6.25 9.87 19.94
N TRP A 175 -5.57 8.80 20.30
CA TRP A 175 -4.65 8.09 19.42
C TRP A 175 -5.41 7.07 18.59
N LEU A 176 -5.40 7.27 17.28
CA LEU A 176 -5.91 6.37 16.28
C LEU A 176 -4.84 5.33 15.94
N ALA A 177 -5.15 4.06 16.21
CA ALA A 177 -4.42 2.95 15.59
C ALA A 177 -5.15 2.60 14.29
N PRO A 178 -4.63 2.99 13.12
CA PRO A 178 -5.37 2.85 11.88
C PRO A 178 -5.59 1.37 11.54
N SER A 179 -6.75 1.07 10.96
CA SER A 179 -7.05 -0.23 10.38
C SER A 179 -6.05 -0.59 9.28
N VAL A 180 -5.96 -1.88 8.95
CA VAL A 180 -5.09 -2.39 7.86
C VAL A 180 -5.32 -1.62 6.56
N ARG A 181 -6.58 -1.26 6.28
CA ARG A 181 -6.95 -0.38 5.18
C ARG A 181 -7.24 1.01 5.72
N HIS A 182 -6.38 1.97 5.39
CA HIS A 182 -6.57 3.39 5.63
C HIS A 182 -5.83 4.17 4.55
N TYR A 183 -6.26 5.41 4.31
CA TYR A 183 -5.68 6.28 3.30
C TYR A 183 -5.39 7.64 3.93
N THR A 184 -4.13 8.05 3.91
CA THR A 184 -3.68 9.36 4.42
C THR A 184 -3.69 10.41 3.31
N ASN A 185 -3.54 11.69 3.66
CA ASN A 185 -3.54 12.79 2.71
C ASN A 185 -4.84 12.89 1.90
N ILE A 186 -5.96 12.66 2.56
CA ILE A 186 -7.27 12.95 1.98
C ILE A 186 -7.42 14.47 1.86
N GLU A 187 -7.78 14.93 0.67
CA GLU A 187 -8.06 16.35 0.43
C GLU A 187 -9.57 16.58 0.58
N LYS A 188 -9.97 17.48 1.48
CA LYS A 188 -11.36 17.93 1.54
C LYS A 188 -11.62 18.89 0.38
N VAL A 189 -12.63 18.60 -0.43
CA VAL A 189 -12.98 19.39 -1.62
C VAL A 189 -14.48 19.63 -1.68
N GLU A 190 -14.92 20.59 -2.50
CA GLU A 190 -16.33 20.75 -2.88
C GLU A 190 -16.35 21.01 -4.39
N GLU A 191 -16.29 19.94 -5.17
CA GLU A 191 -16.05 20.00 -6.61
C GLU A 191 -17.16 19.31 -7.40
N ASP A 192 -17.58 19.95 -8.50
CA ASP A 192 -18.44 19.31 -9.50
C ASP A 192 -17.59 18.44 -10.44
N VAL A 193 -17.82 17.13 -10.38
CA VAL A 193 -17.12 16.13 -11.18
C VAL A 193 -18.04 15.68 -12.31
N VAL A 194 -17.74 16.14 -13.52
CA VAL A 194 -18.43 15.69 -14.74
C VAL A 194 -17.94 14.29 -15.12
N LEU A 195 -18.88 13.36 -15.25
CA LEU A 195 -18.72 11.99 -15.73
C LEU A 195 -19.46 11.88 -17.07
N PRO A 196 -18.77 11.97 -18.21
CA PRO A 196 -19.41 12.10 -19.53
C PRO A 196 -20.03 10.79 -20.03
N THR A 197 -19.64 9.67 -19.44
CA THR A 197 -20.04 8.31 -19.84
C THR A 197 -20.24 7.45 -18.60
N GLU A 198 -20.71 6.22 -18.81
CA GLU A 198 -20.79 5.21 -17.75
C GLU A 198 -19.42 5.05 -17.05
N THR A 199 -19.38 5.26 -15.75
CA THR A 199 -18.15 5.30 -14.95
C THR A 199 -18.26 4.35 -13.76
N MET A 200 -17.19 3.59 -13.50
CA MET A 200 -17.13 2.70 -12.34
C MET A 200 -17.01 3.48 -11.03
N ILE A 201 -17.73 2.97 -10.05
CA ILE A 201 -17.68 3.39 -8.66
C ILE A 201 -17.21 2.23 -7.78
N SER A 202 -16.55 2.53 -6.67
CA SER A 202 -15.99 1.54 -5.74
C SER A 202 -16.10 2.00 -4.29
N ASP A 203 -16.08 1.06 -3.35
CA ASP A 203 -16.07 1.38 -1.91
C ASP A 203 -14.70 1.92 -1.44
N LEU A 204 -13.64 1.67 -2.21
CA LEU A 204 -12.27 2.07 -1.92
C LEU A 204 -11.71 2.94 -3.05
N PRO A 205 -10.80 3.89 -2.76
CA PRO A 205 -10.15 4.73 -3.77
C PRO A 205 -9.00 3.98 -4.49
N GLU A 206 -9.30 2.77 -4.94
CA GLU A 206 -8.40 1.92 -5.72
C GLU A 206 -9.19 1.25 -6.84
N PRO A 207 -8.54 0.87 -7.95
CA PRO A 207 -9.20 0.10 -8.98
C PRO A 207 -9.72 -1.19 -8.35
N ALA A 208 -11.01 -1.46 -8.50
CA ALA A 208 -11.61 -2.68 -7.97
C ALA A 208 -10.84 -3.89 -8.51
N ARG A 209 -10.33 -4.74 -7.60
CA ARG A 209 -9.75 -6.05 -7.95
C ARG A 209 -10.90 -7.01 -8.27
N LEU A 210 -11.49 -6.81 -9.44
CA LEU A 210 -12.68 -7.54 -9.85
C LEU A 210 -12.30 -8.96 -10.24
N GLY A 211 -12.92 -9.94 -9.58
CA GLY A 211 -12.85 -11.33 -10.00
C GLY A 211 -13.81 -11.63 -11.16
N LYS A 212 -14.93 -10.90 -11.23
CA LYS A 212 -15.99 -11.06 -12.24
C LYS A 212 -16.57 -9.71 -12.64
N TYR A 213 -17.08 -9.64 -13.87
CA TYR A 213 -17.74 -8.44 -14.39
C TYR A 213 -19.04 -8.11 -13.66
N THR A 214 -19.75 -9.11 -13.14
CA THR A 214 -20.98 -8.91 -12.34
C THR A 214 -20.77 -8.14 -11.05
N ASP A 215 -19.51 -8.01 -10.61
CA ASP A 215 -19.15 -7.29 -9.38
C ASP A 215 -18.94 -5.79 -9.67
N LEU A 216 -19.12 -5.36 -10.92
CA LEU A 216 -19.00 -3.98 -11.33
C LEU A 216 -20.19 -3.15 -10.87
N TRP A 217 -19.88 -2.06 -10.16
CA TRP A 217 -20.81 -0.98 -9.93
C TRP A 217 -20.43 0.20 -10.82
N VAL A 218 -21.39 0.62 -11.62
CA VAL A 218 -21.23 1.75 -12.54
C VAL A 218 -22.38 2.72 -12.36
N ILE A 219 -22.12 3.99 -12.62
CA ILE A 219 -23.13 5.04 -12.68
C ILE A 219 -23.16 5.64 -14.10
N PRO A 220 -24.35 6.02 -14.60
CA PRO A 220 -24.47 6.62 -15.92
C PRO A 220 -23.83 8.01 -15.97
N ALA A 221 -23.68 8.53 -17.19
CA ALA A 221 -23.19 9.89 -17.43
C ALA A 221 -23.99 10.92 -16.63
N GLN A 222 -23.29 11.72 -15.82
CA GLN A 222 -23.89 12.73 -14.95
C GLN A 222 -22.82 13.67 -14.39
N THR A 223 -23.24 14.73 -13.71
CA THR A 223 -22.35 15.53 -12.86
C THR A 223 -22.63 15.19 -11.41
N VAL A 224 -21.59 14.84 -10.65
CA VAL A 224 -21.67 14.51 -9.23
C VAL A 224 -20.90 15.53 -8.41
N LYS A 225 -21.30 15.71 -7.15
CA LYS A 225 -20.57 16.54 -6.19
C LYS A 225 -19.62 15.67 -5.38
N ALA A 226 -18.32 15.99 -5.45
CA ALA A 226 -17.30 15.37 -4.62
C ALA A 226 -17.07 16.20 -3.36
N TYR A 227 -16.93 15.52 -2.22
CA TYR A 227 -16.69 16.15 -0.91
C TYR A 227 -15.29 15.87 -0.35
N GLU A 228 -14.56 14.92 -0.95
CA GLU A 228 -13.14 14.68 -0.70
C GLU A 228 -12.49 13.93 -1.86
N LYS A 229 -11.16 13.92 -1.87
CA LYS A 229 -10.34 13.39 -2.96
C LYS A 229 -9.10 12.68 -2.42
N TYR A 230 -8.70 11.62 -3.10
CA TYR A 230 -7.47 10.89 -2.87
C TYR A 230 -6.81 10.58 -4.22
N TYR A 231 -5.73 11.28 -4.54
CA TYR A 231 -5.16 11.30 -5.89
C TYR A 231 -6.26 11.57 -6.94
N ASP A 232 -6.43 10.71 -7.94
CA ASP A 232 -7.44 10.88 -8.99
C ASP A 232 -8.82 10.30 -8.64
N PHE A 233 -9.00 9.82 -7.40
CA PHE A 233 -10.29 9.32 -6.90
C PHE A 233 -11.04 10.41 -6.15
N TYR A 234 -12.32 10.56 -6.47
CA TYR A 234 -13.25 11.51 -5.86
C TYR A 234 -14.28 10.74 -5.04
N HIS A 235 -14.50 11.13 -3.80
CA HIS A 235 -15.54 10.55 -2.95
C HIS A 235 -16.84 11.31 -3.16
N ILE A 236 -17.88 10.58 -3.56
CA ILE A 236 -19.17 11.13 -3.96
C ILE A 236 -20.30 10.42 -3.21
N GLU A 237 -21.42 11.11 -3.07
CA GLU A 237 -22.66 10.49 -2.60
C GLU A 237 -23.40 9.81 -3.76
N THR A 238 -23.89 8.60 -3.54
CA THR A 238 -24.71 7.86 -4.51
C THR A 238 -25.96 7.30 -3.84
N SER A 239 -26.91 6.79 -4.63
CA SER A 239 -28.12 6.14 -4.10
C SER A 239 -27.84 4.86 -3.30
N VAL A 240 -26.65 4.27 -3.46
CA VAL A 240 -26.17 3.09 -2.71
C VAL A 240 -25.12 3.45 -1.65
N GLY A 241 -25.12 4.72 -1.24
CA GLY A 241 -24.22 5.30 -0.24
C GLY A 241 -22.94 5.91 -0.84
N PRO A 242 -22.01 6.34 0.04
CA PRO A 242 -20.74 6.90 -0.37
C PRO A 242 -19.92 5.96 -1.26
N LYS A 243 -19.32 6.51 -2.31
CA LYS A 243 -18.47 5.77 -3.27
C LYS A 243 -17.33 6.61 -3.80
N TRP A 244 -16.23 5.96 -4.11
CA TRP A 244 -15.13 6.54 -4.85
C TRP A 244 -15.34 6.38 -6.35
N VAL A 245 -15.07 7.44 -7.11
CA VAL A 245 -15.12 7.46 -8.57
C VAL A 245 -13.81 7.99 -9.12
N ASN A 246 -13.35 7.45 -10.25
CA ASN A 246 -12.22 7.99 -10.97
C ASN A 246 -12.54 7.97 -12.47
N LYS A 247 -12.39 9.14 -13.11
CA LYS A 247 -12.72 9.38 -14.52
C LYS A 247 -11.95 8.48 -15.49
N GLN A 248 -10.79 7.98 -15.06
CA GLN A 248 -9.98 7.03 -15.81
C GLN A 248 -10.62 5.65 -15.95
N PHE A 249 -11.65 5.33 -15.14
CA PHE A 249 -12.42 4.09 -15.21
C PHE A 249 -13.83 4.37 -15.74
N ALA A 250 -13.90 5.11 -16.85
CA ALA A 250 -15.13 5.43 -17.57
C ALA A 250 -15.11 4.82 -18.97
N GLN A 251 -16.29 4.55 -19.54
CA GLN A 251 -16.37 4.19 -20.97
C GLN A 251 -15.82 5.34 -21.82
N PRO A 252 -15.15 5.07 -22.95
CA PRO A 252 -14.58 6.15 -23.74
C PRO A 252 -15.68 7.03 -24.37
N GLU A 253 -15.39 8.31 -24.55
CA GLU A 253 -16.28 9.20 -25.29
C GLU A 253 -16.23 8.91 -26.80
N GLY A 254 -17.33 9.19 -27.51
CA GLY A 254 -17.40 9.04 -28.96
C GLY A 254 -17.54 7.60 -29.47
N VAL A 255 -17.89 6.65 -28.59
CA VAL A 255 -18.26 5.28 -28.95
C VAL A 255 -19.40 5.28 -29.96
N ARG A 256 -19.29 4.44 -30.99
CA ARG A 256 -20.31 4.29 -32.05
C ARG A 256 -20.83 2.87 -32.07
N LYS A 257 -22.14 2.71 -32.22
CA LYS A 257 -22.75 1.39 -32.46
C LYS A 257 -22.24 0.80 -33.77
N THR A 258 -22.07 -0.51 -33.79
CA THR A 258 -21.68 -1.28 -34.98
C THR A 258 -22.34 -2.66 -34.96
N ASP A 259 -22.28 -3.39 -36.08
CA ASP A 259 -22.70 -4.79 -36.20
C ASP A 259 -21.58 -5.64 -36.87
N GLU A 260 -20.35 -5.13 -36.83
CA GLU A 260 -19.19 -5.70 -37.51
C GLU A 260 -18.77 -7.05 -36.91
N GLU A 261 -18.44 -8.01 -37.78
CA GLU A 261 -17.73 -9.24 -37.39
C GLU A 261 -16.23 -9.00 -37.53
N ILE A 262 -15.49 -9.09 -36.42
CA ILE A 262 -14.04 -8.96 -36.40
C ILE A 262 -13.40 -10.35 -36.25
N THR A 263 -12.26 -10.55 -36.91
CA THR A 263 -11.47 -11.79 -36.78
C THR A 263 -10.28 -11.52 -35.88
N LEU A 264 -10.23 -12.20 -34.73
CA LEU A 264 -9.08 -12.23 -33.84
C LEU A 264 -8.15 -13.35 -34.31
N THR A 265 -6.94 -13.00 -34.76
CA THR A 265 -5.95 -13.97 -35.28
C THR A 265 -4.97 -14.46 -34.22
N GLU A 266 -4.84 -13.71 -33.12
CA GLU A 266 -4.02 -14.03 -31.95
C GLU A 266 -4.88 -14.01 -30.67
N PRO A 267 -4.41 -14.59 -29.55
CA PRO A 267 -5.08 -14.45 -28.28
C PRO A 267 -5.27 -12.97 -27.89
N ALA A 268 -6.52 -12.54 -27.72
CA ALA A 268 -6.86 -11.14 -27.43
C ALA A 268 -7.22 -10.95 -25.95
N VAL A 269 -6.58 -9.99 -25.29
CA VAL A 269 -6.95 -9.60 -23.92
C VAL A 269 -8.27 -8.84 -23.94
N GLN A 270 -9.14 -9.17 -22.98
CA GLN A 270 -10.40 -8.47 -22.78
C GLN A 270 -10.26 -7.39 -21.72
N TYR A 271 -10.55 -6.15 -22.08
CA TYR A 271 -10.42 -4.98 -21.23
C TYR A 271 -11.79 -4.43 -20.85
N LEU A 272 -11.93 -3.93 -19.62
CA LEU A 272 -13.12 -3.18 -19.25
C LEU A 272 -13.13 -1.78 -19.87
N TYR A 273 -11.96 -1.15 -19.96
CA TYR A 273 -11.76 0.18 -20.53
C TYR A 273 -10.60 0.14 -21.54
N PRO A 274 -10.78 0.60 -22.78
CA PRO A 274 -9.74 0.58 -23.82
C PRO A 274 -8.45 1.35 -23.47
N HIS A 275 -8.56 2.35 -22.60
CA HIS A 275 -7.46 3.24 -22.23
C HIS A 275 -6.82 2.89 -20.88
N GLN A 276 -7.26 1.78 -20.25
CA GLN A 276 -6.66 1.29 -19.01
C GLN A 276 -6.06 -0.10 -19.20
N PRO A 277 -4.85 -0.36 -18.68
CA PRO A 277 -4.26 -1.70 -18.74
C PRO A 277 -4.97 -2.71 -17.83
N TYR A 278 -5.77 -2.24 -16.86
CA TYR A 278 -6.55 -3.04 -15.92
C TYR A 278 -7.88 -2.33 -15.59
N PRO A 279 -8.93 -3.07 -15.18
CA PRO A 279 -8.99 -4.52 -15.04
C PRO A 279 -9.11 -5.24 -16.40
N THR A 280 -8.54 -6.45 -16.48
CA THR A 280 -8.66 -7.36 -17.63
C THR A 280 -9.40 -8.64 -17.22
N PHE A 281 -10.11 -9.23 -18.17
CA PHE A 281 -11.02 -10.35 -17.94
C PHE A 281 -10.62 -11.59 -18.74
N GLY A 282 -9.32 -11.88 -18.76
CA GLY A 282 -8.75 -13.06 -19.43
C GLY A 282 -8.54 -12.86 -20.94
N LEU A 283 -8.30 -13.98 -21.62
CA LEU A 283 -7.95 -14.03 -23.03
C LEU A 283 -9.06 -14.69 -23.85
N LEU A 284 -9.34 -14.14 -25.03
CA LEU A 284 -10.07 -14.77 -26.11
C LEU A 284 -9.08 -15.50 -27.02
N SER A 285 -9.28 -16.79 -27.25
CA SER A 285 -8.55 -17.49 -28.31
C SER A 285 -8.89 -16.91 -29.69
N PRO A 286 -8.01 -17.08 -30.70
CA PRO A 286 -8.30 -16.68 -32.07
C PRO A 286 -9.66 -17.19 -32.54
N GLN A 287 -10.55 -16.27 -32.93
CA GLN A 287 -11.92 -16.56 -33.35
C GLN A 287 -12.55 -15.34 -34.03
N LYS A 288 -13.70 -15.56 -34.66
CA LYS A 288 -14.56 -14.47 -35.13
C LYS A 288 -15.51 -14.06 -34.01
N VAL A 289 -15.62 -12.77 -33.74
CA VAL A 289 -16.56 -12.22 -32.75
C VAL A 289 -17.37 -11.09 -33.36
N LYS A 290 -18.62 -10.98 -32.93
CA LYS A 290 -19.53 -9.92 -33.34
C LYS A 290 -19.43 -8.75 -32.36
N ALA A 291 -19.09 -7.57 -32.87
CA ALA A 291 -19.02 -6.34 -32.10
C ALA A 291 -20.33 -5.56 -32.18
N TYR A 292 -20.70 -4.93 -31.08
CA TYR A 292 -21.89 -4.06 -31.01
C TYR A 292 -21.52 -2.57 -30.84
N GLU A 293 -20.28 -2.29 -30.42
CA GLU A 293 -19.71 -0.94 -30.34
C GLU A 293 -18.27 -0.93 -30.86
N LYS A 294 -17.86 0.23 -31.38
CA LYS A 294 -16.48 0.51 -31.75
C LYS A 294 -16.02 1.88 -31.29
N TRP A 295 -14.74 1.98 -31.01
CA TRP A 295 -14.07 3.21 -30.61
C TRP A 295 -12.68 3.27 -31.22
N GLN A 296 -12.30 4.45 -31.69
CA GLN A 296 -10.94 4.69 -32.15
C GLN A 296 -10.21 5.52 -31.11
N SER A 297 -9.09 5.00 -30.61
CA SER A 297 -8.26 5.73 -29.66
C SER A 297 -7.66 6.99 -30.29
N PRO A 298 -7.27 8.00 -29.49
CA PRO A 298 -6.53 9.16 -29.99
C PRO A 298 -5.25 8.79 -30.77
N GLN A 299 -4.67 7.61 -30.50
CA GLN A 299 -3.47 7.08 -31.15
C GLN A 299 -3.78 6.33 -32.45
N GLY A 300 -5.06 6.19 -32.83
CA GLY A 300 -5.49 5.52 -34.06
C GLY A 300 -5.81 4.04 -33.93
N ASP A 301 -5.60 3.43 -32.74
CA ASP A 301 -5.98 2.04 -32.49
C ASP A 301 -7.50 1.85 -32.55
N ASN A 302 -7.94 0.76 -33.18
CA ASN A 302 -9.35 0.37 -33.23
C ASN A 302 -9.69 -0.61 -32.12
N TRP A 303 -10.72 -0.26 -31.36
CA TRP A 303 -11.26 -1.06 -30.26
C TRP A 303 -12.71 -1.42 -30.56
N PHE A 304 -13.10 -2.64 -30.20
CA PHE A 304 -14.43 -3.17 -30.41
C PHE A 304 -14.97 -3.74 -29.11
N ARG A 305 -16.21 -3.39 -28.77
CA ARG A 305 -16.90 -3.95 -27.61
C ARG A 305 -17.76 -5.13 -28.06
N ILE A 306 -17.65 -6.22 -27.32
CA ILE A 306 -18.28 -7.51 -27.65
C ILE A 306 -19.00 -8.06 -26.43
N HIS A 307 -20.00 -8.91 -26.67
CA HIS A 307 -20.58 -9.75 -25.63
C HIS A 307 -19.70 -11.00 -25.47
N SER A 308 -19.09 -11.18 -24.29
CA SER A 308 -18.29 -12.38 -23.96
C SER A 308 -18.85 -13.13 -22.76
N TRP A 309 -18.27 -14.29 -22.45
CA TRP A 309 -18.65 -15.06 -21.24
C TRP A 309 -18.35 -14.32 -19.94
N ASN A 310 -17.46 -13.31 -19.99
CA ASN A 310 -17.11 -12.44 -18.87
C ASN A 310 -17.82 -11.08 -18.96
N GLY A 311 -18.86 -10.95 -19.79
CA GLY A 311 -19.63 -9.72 -19.93
C GLY A 311 -19.19 -8.85 -21.10
N ASP A 312 -19.51 -7.56 -20.99
CA ASP A 312 -19.43 -6.59 -22.07
C ASP A 312 -18.09 -5.86 -22.07
N LEU A 313 -17.17 -6.35 -22.91
CA LEU A 313 -15.74 -6.05 -22.82
C LEU A 313 -15.18 -5.57 -24.15
N TRP A 314 -14.10 -4.78 -24.06
CA TRP A 314 -13.37 -4.26 -25.18
C TRP A 314 -12.22 -5.19 -25.58
N VAL A 315 -12.06 -5.38 -26.89
CA VAL A 315 -10.89 -6.03 -27.50
C VAL A 315 -10.27 -5.08 -28.51
N LYS A 316 -8.94 -5.06 -28.53
CA LYS A 316 -8.18 -4.31 -29.53
C LYS A 316 -8.11 -5.15 -30.81
N GLN A 317 -8.44 -4.54 -31.95
CA GLN A 317 -8.18 -5.19 -33.23
C GLN A 317 -6.68 -5.12 -33.52
N GLU A 318 -6.03 -6.27 -33.66
CA GLU A 318 -4.65 -6.30 -34.10
C GLU A 318 -4.59 -6.03 -35.61
N THR A 319 -3.76 -5.07 -36.02
CA THR A 319 -3.48 -4.82 -37.43
C THR A 319 -2.66 -5.99 -37.97
N PRO A 320 -3.09 -6.68 -39.05
CA PRO A 320 -2.30 -7.73 -39.67
C PRO A 320 -0.94 -7.16 -40.11
N GLY A 321 0.15 -7.56 -39.44
CA GLY A 321 1.52 -7.16 -39.77
C GLY A 321 2.23 -6.19 -38.80
N GLY A 322 1.61 -5.84 -37.66
CA GLY A 322 2.29 -5.08 -36.61
C GLY A 322 3.41 -5.90 -35.96
N LYS A 323 4.68 -5.66 -36.32
CA LYS A 323 5.83 -6.23 -35.60
C LYS A 323 5.73 -5.84 -34.13
N LYS A 324 5.59 -6.83 -33.24
CA LYS A 324 5.77 -6.63 -31.79
C LYS A 324 7.16 -6.05 -31.56
N GLN A 325 7.23 -4.79 -31.12
CA GLN A 325 8.44 -4.26 -30.54
C GLN A 325 8.61 -4.98 -29.18
N PRO A 326 9.73 -5.65 -28.93
CA PRO A 326 9.91 -6.37 -27.67
C PRO A 326 9.81 -5.38 -26.52
N ALA A 327 9.08 -5.76 -25.48
CA ALA A 327 9.00 -5.02 -24.23
C ALA A 327 10.41 -4.82 -23.69
N GLU A 328 10.90 -3.59 -23.74
CA GLU A 328 12.09 -3.21 -22.99
C GLU A 328 11.71 -3.21 -21.51
N LEU A 329 12.28 -4.18 -20.79
CA LEU A 329 12.39 -4.14 -19.33
C LEU A 329 13.31 -2.97 -18.99
N ASN A 330 12.74 -1.91 -18.39
CA ASN A 330 13.48 -0.94 -17.58
C ASN A 330 12.90 -0.94 -16.17
#